data_AF-Q6RYD4-F1
#
_entry.id   AF-Q6RYD4-F1
#
_cell.length_a   1.000
_cell.length_b   1.000
_cell.length_c   1.000
_cell.angle_alpha   90.00
_cell.angle_beta   90.00
_cell.angle_gamma   90.00
#
_symmetry.space_group_name_H-M   'P 1'
#
loop_
_entity.id
_entity.type
_entity.pdbx_description
1 polymer ?
#
loop_
_entity_poly.entity_id
_entity_poly.type
_entity_poly.pdbx_seq_one_letter_code
_entity_poly.pdbx_strand_id
1 'polypeptide(L)'
;DVINKLDKLSVLRLSVSYLRAKSFFDVALKSSPADRNGVQDNCRSKFREGLNLQEGEFLLQALNGFVLVVTTDALVFYASSTIQDYLGFQQSDVIHQSVYELIHTEDRAEFQRQLYWALNPQQCPDSGQRIDEANGLSSQPCIM
;
A
#
# COMPACT_ATOMS: atom_id res chain seq x y z
N ASP A 1 3.06 25.84 -5.15
CA ASP A 1 3.84 25.84 -6.42
C ASP A 1 4.41 24.50 -6.89
N VAL A 2 4.02 23.36 -6.30
CA VAL A 2 4.56 22.03 -6.70
C VAL A 2 4.19 21.65 -8.13
N ILE A 3 2.91 21.79 -8.49
CA ILE A 3 2.38 21.35 -9.80
C ILE A 3 3.05 22.10 -10.96
N ASN A 4 3.38 23.38 -10.77
CA ASN A 4 4.02 24.21 -11.79
C ASN A 4 5.49 23.85 -12.05
N LYS A 5 6.10 23.06 -11.18
CA LYS A 5 7.52 22.63 -11.29
C LYS A 5 7.66 21.22 -11.86
N LEU A 6 6.56 20.49 -12.07
CA LEU A 6 6.59 19.12 -12.55
C LEU A 6 6.98 19.05 -14.02
N ASP A 7 7.86 18.11 -14.35
CA ASP A 7 8.16 17.78 -15.73
C ASP A 7 7.00 16.99 -16.38
N LYS A 8 7.01 16.92 -17.72
CA LYS A 8 5.93 16.28 -18.50
C LYS A 8 5.77 14.79 -18.16
N LEU A 9 6.85 14.07 -17.89
CA LEU A 9 6.78 12.65 -17.54
C LEU A 9 6.24 12.48 -16.12
N SER A 10 6.65 13.32 -15.17
CA SER A 10 6.06 13.31 -13.82
C SER A 10 4.57 13.61 -13.83
N VAL A 11 4.11 14.56 -14.66
CA VAL A 11 2.67 14.82 -14.82
C VAL A 11 1.93 13.58 -15.32
N LEU A 12 2.46 12.89 -16.34
CA LEU A 12 1.86 11.65 -16.85
C LEU A 12 1.86 10.54 -15.80
N ARG A 13 3.00 10.30 -15.15
CA ARG A 13 3.17 9.31 -14.07
C ARG A 13 2.14 9.54 -12.97
N LEU A 14 2.05 10.77 -12.45
CA LEU A 14 1.13 11.11 -11.36
C LEU A 14 -0.33 11.01 -11.80
N SER A 15 -0.65 11.40 -13.04
CA SER A 15 -2.01 11.27 -13.58
C SER A 15 -2.45 9.81 -13.64
N VAL A 16 -1.61 8.93 -14.20
CA VAL A 16 -1.89 7.49 -14.27
C VAL A 16 -2.00 6.88 -12.87
N SER A 17 -1.08 7.26 -11.97
CA SER A 17 -1.08 6.80 -10.58
C SER A 17 -2.36 7.18 -9.86
N TYR A 18 -2.80 8.42 -10.01
CA TYR A 18 -4.04 8.92 -9.44
C TYR A 18 -5.26 8.17 -9.99
N LEU A 19 -5.33 7.94 -11.30
CA LEU A 19 -6.45 7.19 -11.90
C LEU A 19 -6.51 5.76 -11.37
N ARG A 20 -5.36 5.10 -11.23
CA ARG A 20 -5.27 3.75 -10.66
C ARG A 20 -5.72 3.72 -9.20
N ALA A 21 -5.23 4.65 -8.37
CA ALA A 21 -5.63 4.78 -6.98
C ALA A 21 -7.13 5.06 -6.85
N LYS A 22 -7.64 6.02 -7.60
CA LYS A 22 -9.07 6.35 -7.63
C LYS A 22 -9.92 5.15 -8.03
N SER A 23 -9.55 4.44 -9.10
CA SER A 23 -10.27 3.25 -9.54
C SER A 23 -10.26 2.14 -8.49
N PHE A 24 -9.14 1.96 -7.79
CA PHE A 24 -9.00 0.93 -6.75
C PHE A 24 -9.88 1.25 -5.53
N PHE A 25 -9.78 2.48 -5.01
CA PHE A 25 -10.56 2.89 -3.84
C PHE A 25 -12.05 3.05 -4.13
N ASP A 26 -12.42 3.46 -5.35
CA ASP A 26 -13.84 3.51 -5.74
C ASP A 26 -14.48 2.12 -5.64
N VAL A 27 -13.80 1.08 -6.13
CA VAL A 27 -14.27 -0.32 -6.00
C VAL A 27 -14.26 -0.77 -4.54
N ALA A 28 -13.17 -0.52 -3.81
CA ALA A 28 -13.05 -0.95 -2.42
C ALA A 28 -14.12 -0.31 -1.51
N LEU A 29 -14.38 0.98 -1.66
CA LEU A 29 -15.35 1.72 -0.84
C LEU A 29 -16.81 1.44 -1.25
N LYS A 30 -17.09 1.24 -2.55
CA LYS A 30 -18.43 0.84 -3.03
C LYS A 30 -18.81 -0.59 -2.67
N SER A 31 -17.84 -1.45 -2.38
CA SER A 31 -18.09 -2.82 -1.93
C SER A 31 -18.56 -2.91 -0.47
N SER A 32 -18.51 -1.80 0.28
CA SER A 32 -19.04 -1.74 1.65
C SER A 32 -20.58 -1.74 1.63
N PRO A 33 -21.25 -2.72 2.26
CA PRO A 33 -22.70 -2.82 2.29
C PRO A 33 -23.26 -1.89 3.37
N ALA A 34 -23.17 -0.58 3.16
CA ALA A 34 -23.86 0.41 3.98
C ALA A 34 -24.95 1.09 3.14
N ASP A 35 -26.19 0.68 3.40
CA ASP A 35 -27.45 1.33 3.07
C ASP A 35 -27.84 1.48 1.58
N ARG A 36 -28.29 0.35 1.03
CA ARG A 36 -29.40 0.36 0.06
C ARG A 36 -30.72 0.67 0.79
N ASN A 37 -30.97 1.94 1.12
CA ASN A 37 -32.34 2.43 1.32
C ASN A 37 -32.40 3.88 0.84
N GLY A 38 -33.07 4.06 -0.30
CA GLY A 38 -33.18 5.36 -0.95
C GLY A 38 -34.15 6.27 -0.22
N VAL A 39 -33.75 7.53 -0.01
CA VAL A 39 -34.60 8.72 -0.17
C VAL A 39 -33.69 9.86 -0.61
N GLN A 40 -34.14 10.56 -1.64
CA GLN A 40 -33.60 11.77 -2.25
C GLN A 40 -33.41 12.89 -1.20
N ASP A 41 -32.17 13.38 -1.02
CA ASP A 41 -31.90 14.67 -0.37
C ASP A 41 -30.65 15.34 -0.96
N ASN A 42 -30.83 15.97 -2.12
CA ASN A 42 -29.79 16.62 -2.93
C ASN A 42 -29.25 17.94 -2.34
N CYS A 43 -29.55 18.27 -1.08
CA CYS A 43 -29.20 19.57 -0.47
C CYS A 43 -28.33 19.49 0.80
N ARG A 44 -28.11 18.32 1.41
CA ARG A 44 -27.23 18.15 2.61
C ARG A 44 -25.85 17.57 2.32
N SER A 45 -25.58 17.13 1.10
CA SER A 45 -24.33 16.43 0.74
C SER A 45 -23.09 17.33 0.81
N LYS A 46 -23.17 18.58 0.31
CA LYS A 46 -22.00 19.46 0.19
C LYS A 46 -21.37 19.88 1.52
N PHE A 47 -22.16 20.02 2.59
CA PHE A 47 -21.65 20.40 3.92
C PHE A 47 -20.99 19.22 4.64
N ARG A 48 -21.51 18.00 4.43
CA ARG A 48 -20.95 16.77 5.01
C ARG A 48 -19.64 16.39 4.32
N GLU A 49 -19.53 16.62 3.02
CA GLU A 49 -18.32 16.37 2.23
C GLU A 49 -17.15 17.27 2.68
N GLY A 50 -17.42 18.55 3.00
CA GLY A 50 -16.40 19.47 3.55
C GLY A 50 -15.86 19.05 4.93
N LEU A 51 -16.71 18.48 5.79
CA LEU A 51 -16.28 17.95 7.10
C LEU A 51 -15.48 16.64 6.97
N ASN A 52 -15.85 15.76 6.02
CA ASN A 52 -15.11 14.52 5.75
C ASN A 52 -13.71 14.81 5.16
N LEU A 53 -13.59 15.83 4.31
CA LEU A 53 -12.29 16.25 3.78
C LEU A 53 -11.38 16.79 4.89
N GLN A 54 -11.94 17.52 5.86
CA GLN A 54 -11.18 18.07 6.97
C GLN A 54 -10.79 17.00 8.01
N GLU A 55 -11.61 15.97 8.16
CA GLU A 55 -11.31 14.82 9.02
C GLU A 55 -10.02 14.11 8.59
N GLY A 56 -9.83 13.88 7.28
CA GLY A 56 -8.60 13.27 6.75
C GLY A 56 -7.33 14.06 7.13
N GLU A 57 -7.39 15.39 7.04
CA GLU A 57 -6.27 16.26 7.42
C GLU A 57 -5.99 16.21 8.94
N PHE A 58 -7.04 16.22 9.78
CA PHE A 58 -6.87 16.09 11.23
C PHE A 58 -6.33 14.71 11.62
N LEU A 59 -6.72 13.64 10.93
CA LEU A 59 -6.17 12.29 11.15
C LEU A 59 -4.68 12.25 10.83
N LEU A 60 -4.26 12.88 9.73
CA LEU A 60 -2.85 12.99 9.38
C LEU A 60 -2.07 13.85 10.37
N GLN A 61 -2.68 14.92 10.89
CA GLN A 61 -2.06 15.77 11.92
C GLN A 61 -1.97 15.09 13.29
N ALA A 62 -2.94 14.25 13.64
CA ALA A 62 -2.94 13.48 14.87
C ALA A 62 -1.96 12.29 14.82
N LEU A 63 -1.62 11.82 13.62
CA LEU A 63 -0.63 10.78 13.40
C LEU A 63 0.78 11.35 13.60
N ASN A 64 1.55 10.80 14.54
CA ASN A 64 2.99 11.09 14.64
C ASN A 64 3.78 10.29 13.58
N GLY A 65 3.45 10.49 12.31
CA GLY A 65 4.08 9.80 11.18
C GLY A 65 3.40 10.12 9.86
N PHE A 66 3.60 9.22 8.90
CA PHE A 66 3.01 9.31 7.57
C PHE A 66 2.42 7.98 7.14
N VAL A 67 1.50 8.03 6.20
CA VAL A 67 0.86 6.84 5.62
C VAL A 67 1.57 6.50 4.31
N LEU A 68 1.91 5.23 4.13
CA LEU A 68 2.51 4.70 2.91
C LEU A 68 1.78 3.42 2.50
N VAL A 69 1.46 3.31 1.22
CA VAL A 69 0.88 2.10 0.61
C VAL A 69 1.83 1.64 -0.48
N VAL A 70 2.25 0.39 -0.44
CA VAL A 70 3.22 -0.20 -1.36
C VAL A 70 2.60 -1.42 -2.04
N THR A 71 2.82 -1.58 -3.34
CA THR A 71 2.35 -2.75 -4.10
C THR A 71 3.31 -3.93 -3.94
N THR A 72 2.89 -5.11 -4.43
CA THR A 72 3.72 -6.32 -4.52
C THR A 72 5.03 -6.11 -5.29
N ASP A 73 5.01 -5.17 -6.25
CA ASP A 73 6.14 -4.83 -7.11
C ASP A 73 7.08 -3.81 -6.44
N ALA A 74 6.92 -3.59 -5.13
CA ALA A 74 7.66 -2.61 -4.34
C ALA A 74 7.53 -1.17 -4.88
N LEU A 75 6.39 -0.85 -5.51
CA LEU A 75 6.07 0.50 -5.96
C LEU A 75 5.20 1.23 -4.94
N VAL A 76 5.49 2.50 -4.69
CA VAL A 76 4.65 3.33 -3.83
C VAL A 76 3.33 3.64 -4.54
N PHE A 77 2.24 3.08 -4.04
CA PHE A 77 0.90 3.31 -4.54
C PHE A 77 0.29 4.61 -4.03
N TYR A 78 0.55 4.92 -2.75
CA TYR A 78 0.08 6.14 -2.09
C TYR A 78 1.06 6.55 -0.99
N ALA A 79 1.23 7.85 -0.80
CA ALA A 79 1.96 8.45 0.31
C ALA A 79 1.17 9.67 0.81
N SER A 80 1.10 9.90 2.12
CA SER A 80 0.52 11.15 2.66
C SER A 80 1.44 12.35 2.41
N SER A 81 0.89 13.56 2.43
CA SER A 81 1.66 14.82 2.33
C SER A 81 2.70 14.96 3.44
N THR A 82 2.39 14.44 4.64
CA THR A 82 3.26 14.49 5.83
C THR A 82 4.59 13.77 5.65
N ILE A 83 4.77 12.93 4.62
CA ILE A 83 6.09 12.30 4.33
C ILE A 83 7.21 13.35 4.18
N GLN A 84 6.88 14.54 3.69
CA GLN A 84 7.82 15.64 3.54
C GLN A 84 8.34 16.14 4.89
N ASP A 85 7.51 16.12 5.94
CA ASP A 85 7.88 16.60 7.27
C ASP A 85 8.83 15.64 7.98
N TYR A 86 8.72 14.33 7.69
CA TYR A 86 9.53 13.28 8.33
C TYR A 86 10.79 12.91 7.54
N LEU A 87 10.68 12.81 6.21
CA LEU A 87 11.77 12.34 5.36
C LEU A 87 12.34 13.41 4.42
N GLY A 88 11.69 14.57 4.29
CA GLY A 88 12.10 15.64 3.38
C GLY A 88 11.76 15.41 1.91
N PHE A 89 11.18 14.25 1.55
CA PHE A 89 10.79 13.95 0.18
C PHE A 89 9.45 14.59 -0.19
N GLN A 90 9.37 15.13 -1.40
CA GLN A 90 8.12 15.64 -1.92
C GLN A 90 7.22 14.47 -2.34
N GLN A 91 5.94 14.54 -1.97
CA GLN A 91 4.95 13.49 -2.27
C GLN A 91 4.90 13.14 -3.78
N SER A 92 4.98 14.14 -4.64
CA SER A 92 5.01 13.98 -6.11
C SER A 92 6.18 13.14 -6.59
N ASP A 93 7.30 13.19 -5.88
CA ASP A 93 8.55 12.57 -6.31
C ASP A 93 8.52 11.09 -5.93
N VAL A 94 7.88 10.77 -4.80
CA VAL A 94 7.78 9.43 -4.23
C VAL A 94 6.68 8.58 -4.87
N ILE A 95 5.51 9.15 -5.21
CA ILE A 95 4.38 8.38 -5.74
C ILE A 95 4.78 7.62 -7.00
N HIS A 96 4.51 6.33 -7.08
CA HIS A 96 4.82 5.47 -8.22
C HIS A 96 6.31 5.34 -8.54
N GLN A 97 7.17 5.57 -7.54
CA GLN A 97 8.56 5.13 -7.57
C GLN A 97 8.76 3.83 -6.80
N SER A 98 9.91 3.21 -6.99
CA SER A 98 10.32 2.10 -6.14
C SER A 98 10.55 2.57 -4.71
N VAL A 99 9.94 1.87 -3.76
CA VAL A 99 10.14 2.12 -2.32
C VAL A 99 11.58 1.90 -1.89
N TYR A 100 12.37 1.11 -2.64
CA TYR A 100 13.77 0.86 -2.32
C TYR A 100 14.66 2.11 -2.42
N GLU A 101 14.24 3.15 -3.14
CA GLU A 101 14.94 4.44 -3.16
C GLU A 101 14.84 5.18 -1.81
N LEU A 102 13.86 4.82 -0.97
CA LEU A 102 13.67 5.39 0.37
C LEU A 102 14.33 4.56 1.47
N ILE A 103 14.74 3.32 1.16
CA ILE A 103 15.22 2.34 2.13
C ILE A 103 16.73 2.19 1.98
N HIS A 104 17.43 2.25 3.11
CA HIS A 104 18.87 2.02 3.15
C HIS A 104 19.22 0.64 2.59
N THR A 105 20.33 0.53 1.85
CA THR A 105 20.69 -0.70 1.11
C THR A 105 20.78 -1.94 2.00
N GLU A 106 21.16 -1.76 3.26
CA GLU A 106 21.27 -2.84 4.26
C GLU A 106 19.90 -3.41 4.67
N ASP A 107 18.85 -2.59 4.66
CA ASP A 107 17.51 -2.96 5.13
C ASP A 107 16.61 -3.49 3.99
N ARG A 108 17.05 -3.39 2.73
CA ARG A 108 16.24 -3.76 1.56
C ARG A 108 15.83 -5.23 1.55
N ALA A 109 16.75 -6.12 1.93
CA ALA A 109 16.48 -7.57 1.98
C ALA A 109 15.41 -7.90 3.04
N GLU A 110 15.49 -7.23 4.20
CA GLU A 110 14.53 -7.42 5.29
C GLU A 110 13.14 -6.88 4.91
N PHE A 111 13.09 -5.69 4.30
CA PHE A 111 11.84 -5.14 3.79
C PHE A 111 11.20 -6.04 2.74
N GLN A 112 11.99 -6.56 1.78
CA GLN A 112 11.50 -7.46 0.75
C GLN A 112 10.91 -8.74 1.36
N ARG A 113 11.56 -9.30 2.39
CA ARG A 113 11.07 -10.47 3.11
C ARG A 113 9.73 -10.20 3.78
N GLN A 114 9.59 -9.05 4.45
CA GLN A 114 8.33 -8.66 5.10
C GLN A 114 7.20 -8.40 4.09
N LEU A 115 7.51 -7.75 2.96
CA LEU A 115 6.55 -7.52 1.88
C LEU A 115 6.06 -8.86 1.30
N TYR A 116 6.97 -9.78 1.02
CA TYR A 116 6.64 -11.09 0.45
C TYR A 116 5.86 -11.97 1.43
N TRP A 117 6.23 -12.00 2.71
CA TRP A 117 5.44 -12.65 3.76
C TRP A 117 4.02 -12.12 3.73
N ALA A 118 3.86 -10.79 3.86
CA ALA A 118 2.55 -10.16 4.00
C ALA A 118 1.60 -10.51 2.84
N LEU A 119 2.18 -10.79 1.66
CA LEU A 119 1.46 -11.17 0.44
C LEU A 119 1.34 -12.68 0.25
N ASN A 120 2.18 -13.50 0.88
CA ASN A 120 2.17 -14.94 0.78
C ASN A 120 2.72 -15.62 2.06
N PRO A 121 1.90 -15.82 3.10
CA PRO A 121 2.34 -16.31 4.41
C PRO A 121 2.73 -17.81 4.47
N GLN A 122 2.86 -18.51 3.33
CA GLN A 122 3.01 -19.98 3.26
C GLN A 122 4.44 -20.51 3.26
N GLN A 123 5.43 -19.77 3.77
CA GLN A 123 6.78 -20.32 4.00
C GLN A 123 7.27 -20.01 5.41
N CYS A 124 6.72 -20.74 6.37
CA CYS A 124 7.40 -20.97 7.63
C CYS A 124 8.63 -21.85 7.33
N PRO A 125 9.87 -21.42 7.62
CA PRO A 125 11.00 -22.34 7.59
C PRO A 125 10.82 -23.31 8.75
N ASP A 126 10.55 -24.56 8.40
CA ASP A 126 10.55 -25.70 9.31
C ASP A 126 11.88 -25.71 10.09
N SER A 127 11.81 -25.34 11.37
CA SER A 127 12.96 -25.30 12.26
C SER A 127 12.91 -26.47 13.25
N GLY A 128 13.60 -27.56 12.87
CA GLY A 128 14.17 -28.61 13.75
C GLY A 128 13.32 -29.89 13.88
N GLN A 129 13.83 -31.12 13.74
CA GLN A 129 15.18 -31.64 14.02
C GLN A 129 15.52 -32.91 13.20
N ARG A 130 16.82 -33.05 12.92
CA ARG A 130 17.54 -34.27 12.49
C ARG A 130 17.24 -35.49 13.35
N ILE A 131 17.11 -36.66 12.72
CA ILE A 131 17.83 -37.89 13.11
C ILE A 131 18.30 -38.57 11.82
N ASP A 132 19.63 -38.62 11.63
CA ASP A 132 20.29 -39.51 10.68
C ASP A 132 20.33 -40.94 11.29
N GLU A 133 20.26 -41.93 10.39
CA GLU A 133 20.69 -43.33 10.51
C GLU A 133 19.66 -44.47 10.72
N ALA A 134 19.64 -45.31 9.67
CA ALA A 134 19.47 -46.76 9.61
C ALA A 134 18.07 -47.38 9.35
N ASN A 135 17.97 -47.94 8.13
CA ASN A 135 17.29 -49.18 7.69
C ASN A 135 16.15 -49.03 6.67
N GLY A 136 16.46 -49.43 5.43
CA GLY A 136 15.78 -50.56 4.76
C GLY A 136 14.38 -50.37 4.18
N LEU A 137 14.32 -50.50 2.86
CA LEU A 137 13.24 -51.08 2.03
C LEU A 137 12.00 -50.25 1.66
N SER A 138 11.87 -50.09 0.33
CA SER A 138 10.67 -50.37 -0.49
C SER A 138 9.52 -49.34 -0.61
N SER A 139 9.42 -48.82 -1.84
CA SER A 139 8.20 -48.68 -2.66
C SER A 139 7.22 -47.51 -2.49
N GLN A 140 7.23 -46.68 -3.55
CA GLN A 140 6.13 -46.07 -4.31
C GLN A 140 5.24 -44.94 -3.73
N PRO A 141 4.75 -44.02 -4.60
CA PRO A 141 4.04 -42.80 -4.21
C PRO A 141 2.51 -43.00 -4.19
N CYS A 142 1.80 -42.30 -3.31
CA CYS A 142 0.35 -42.18 -3.38
C CYS A 142 -0.07 -40.72 -3.57
N ILE A 143 -0.64 -40.49 -4.76
CA ILE A 143 -1.61 -39.44 -5.06
C ILE A 143 -2.90 -39.77 -4.29
N MET A 144 -3.54 -38.76 -3.71
CA MET A 144 -5.00 -38.61 -3.74
C MET A 144 -5.35 -37.14 -3.83
#